data_AF-A0A847BPU6-F1
#
_entry.id   AF-A0A847BPU6-F1
#
_cell.length_a   1.000
_cell.length_b   1.000
_cell.length_c   1.000
_cell.angle_alpha   90.00
_cell.angle_beta   90.00
_cell.angle_gamma   90.00
#
_symmetry.space_group_name_H-M   'P 1'
#
loop_
_entity.id
_entity.type
_entity.pdbx_description
1 polymer ?
#
loop_
_entity_poly.entity_id
_entity_poly.type
_entity_poly.pdbx_seq_one_letter_code
_entity_poly.pdbx_strand_id
1 'polypeptide(L)' 'HQVFGRMNGKVILDDGTVLKIKNLLCFAEDVHNRY' A
#
# COMPACT_ATOMS: atom_id res chain seq x y z
N HIS A 1 9.94 0.20 13.85
CA HIS A 1 10.58 -0.84 13.00
C HIS A 1 10.23 -0.49 11.57
N GLN A 2 11.20 -0.41 10.67
CA GLN A 2 10.98 -0.10 9.25
C GLN A 2 10.96 -1.40 8.44
N VAL A 3 9.83 -1.70 7.80
CA VAL A 3 9.65 -2.91 6.98
C VAL A 3 9.41 -2.51 5.53
N PHE A 4 10.14 -3.13 4.62
CA PHE A 4 9.88 -3.06 3.19
C PHE A 4 9.12 -4.30 2.73
N GLY A 5 8.10 -4.10 1.88
CA GLY A 5 7.23 -5.18 1.40
C GLY A 5 6.78 -4.96 -0.04
N ARG A 6 6.02 -5.92 -0.55
CA ARG A 6 5.32 -5.82 -1.83
C ARG A 6 3.82 -5.90 -1.59
N MET A 7 3.08 -4.93 -2.11
CA MET A 7 1.62 -4.90 -2.07
C MET A 7 1.02 -5.37 -3.39
N ASN A 8 -0.05 -6.15 -3.26
CA ASN A 8 -0.95 -6.50 -4.35
C ASN A 8 -2.34 -5.99 -3.97
N GLY A 9 -3.10 -5.49 -4.94
CA GLY A 9 -4.41 -4.91 -4.68
C GLY A 9 -5.18 -4.57 -5.94
N LYS A 10 -6.36 -3.98 -5.75
CA LYS A 10 -7.14 -3.38 -6.82
C LYS A 10 -7.50 -1.95 -6.45
N VAL A 11 -7.45 -1.06 -7.42
CA VAL A 11 -7.91 0.32 -7.31
C VAL A 11 -9.13 0.47 -8.21
N ILE A 12 -10.17 1.12 -7.71
CA ILE A 12 -11.37 1.46 -8.47
C ILE A 12 -11.35 2.98 -8.64
N LEU A 13 -11.32 3.45 -9.89
CA LEU A 13 -11.35 4.88 -10.21
C LEU A 13 -12.79 5.41 -10.12
N ASP A 14 -12.93 6.74 -10.08
CA ASP A 14 -14.25 7.40 -9.97
C ASP A 14 -15.18 7.08 -11.15
N ASP A 15 -14.63 6.73 -12.31
CA ASP A 15 -15.37 6.28 -13.50
C ASP A 15 -15.74 4.79 -13.49
N GLY A 16 -15.38 4.06 -12.42
CA GLY A 16 -15.60 2.62 -12.27
C GLY A 16 -14.49 1.74 -12.84
N THR A 17 -13.44 2.30 -13.46
CA THR A 17 -12.32 1.54 -13.99
C THR A 17 -11.57 0.80 -12.88
N VAL A 18 -11.33 -0.50 -13.07
CA VAL A 18 -10.60 -1.34 -12.10
C VAL A 18 -9.16 -1.59 -12.56
N LEU A 19 -8.20 -1.11 -11.78
CA LEU A 19 -6.77 -1.34 -11.98
C LEU A 19 -6.27 -2.43 -11.02
N LYS A 20 -5.57 -3.45 -11.55
CA LYS A 20 -4.91 -4.47 -10.74
C LYS A 20 -3.47 -4.06 -10.46
N ILE A 21 -3.12 -3.95 -9.18
CA ILE A 21 -1.77 -3.63 -8.71
C ILE A 21 -1.09 -4.94 -8.29
N LYS A 22 0.09 -5.19 -8.84
CA LYS A 22 0.89 -6.38 -8.51
C LYS A 22 2.33 -5.98 -8.22
N ASN A 23 2.90 -6.52 -7.15
CA ASN A 23 4.29 -6.33 -6.71
C ASN A 23 4.69 -4.85 -6.50
N LEU A 24 3.75 -4.01 -6.07
CA LEU A 24 4.06 -2.61 -5.76
C LEU A 24 4.99 -2.57 -4.56
N LEU A 25 6.19 -2.01 -4.73
CA LEU A 25 7.12 -1.83 -3.62
C LEU A 25 6.50 -0.85 -2.62
N CYS A 26 6.40 -1.26 -1.36
CA CYS A 26 5.84 -0.46 -0.29
C CYS A 26 6.78 -0.41 0.90
N PHE A 27 6.65 0.67 1.66
CA PHE A 27 7.32 0.88 2.93
C PHE A 27 6.25 0.99 4.01
N ALA A 28 6.43 0.27 5.11
CA ALA A 28 5.60 0.37 6.30
C ALA A 28 6.51 0.67 7.50
N GLU A 29 6.25 1.79 8.16
CA GLU A 29 6.90 2.15 9.41
C GLU A 29 5.87 2.14 10.53
N ASP A 30 6.13 1.33 11.54
CA ASP A 30 5.34 1.33 12.75
C ASP A 30 5.83 2.46 13.66
N VAL A 31 5.06 3.55 13.69
CA VAL A 31 5.33 4.76 14.47
C VAL A 31 4.45 4.73 15.73
N HIS A 32 5.03 4.28 16.84
CA HIS A 32 4.43 4.47 18.15
C HIS A 32 4.71 5.91 18.60
N ASN A 33 3.72 6.80 18.45
CA ASN A 33 3.80 8.12 19.08
C ASN A 33 3.80 7.94 20.60
N ARG A 34 4.92 8.24 21.25
CA ARG A 34 5.07 8.20 22.70
C ARG A 34 5.00 9.64 23.21
N TYR A 35 3.78 10.13 23.38
CA TYR A 35 3.47 11.23 24.31
C TYR A 35 2.77 10.63 25.51
#